data_AF-A0A851UXF4-F1
#
_entry.id   AF-A0A851UXF4-F1
#
_cell.length_a   1.000
_cell.length_b   1.000
_cell.length_c   1.000
_cell.angle_alpha   90.00
_cell.angle_beta   90.00
_cell.angle_gamma   90.00
#
_symmetry.space_group_name_H-M   'P 1'
#
loop_
_entity.id
_entity.type
_entity.pdbx_description
1 polymer ?
#
loop_
_entity_poly.entity_id
_entity_poly.type
_entity_poly.pdbx_seq_one_letter_code
_entity_poly.pdbx_strand_id
1 'polypeptide(L)'
;NKKNVVQKAVFDELVALVDPGTEPYKPVKGKVNVLMAVGIQGAGKTTTCTKLAVHYQRRGLRTCLVCADTFRAGAFDQLKQNATKAKIPFYGSYTETDPVAIASLGVEKFRKERFDVIIVDTSGRHKQESELFEEMVAISAAVKPDMTIMVLDASIGQAAEGQSRAFKDSADFGAIVVTKLDGHAKGGGAISAVAATKTPIIFLGTGEHLHDLERFNPQPFISKLLGMGDVQGLVEHMQDMARANPDRQKEMAKKLEQGKFSIRDWREQLSSIMSMGSISKIASMIPGMPQGMMDGNEEETAAKLKRMIYITDAMRADELDSDGLIFVTFDKDGNPIGLNKRARRVAKGSGTSVREVEELLAQARMMSGMARQAGGQNG
;
A
#
# COMPACT_ATOMS: atom_id res chain seq x y z
N ASN A 1 -32.13 -18.68 9.67
CA ASN A 1 -31.56 -17.33 9.88
C ASN A 1 -31.60 -16.55 8.55
N LYS A 2 -32.72 -15.88 8.23
CA LYS A 2 -33.00 -15.34 6.87
C LYS A 2 -32.08 -14.18 6.47
N LYS A 3 -31.63 -13.36 7.42
CA LYS A 3 -30.75 -12.20 7.18
C LYS A 3 -29.39 -12.60 6.57
N ASN A 4 -28.79 -13.66 7.10
CA ASN A 4 -27.49 -14.16 6.60
C ASN A 4 -27.60 -14.75 5.19
N VAL A 5 -28.74 -15.33 4.83
CA VAL A 5 -28.98 -15.88 3.49
C VAL A 5 -29.08 -14.76 2.45
N VAL A 6 -29.80 -13.68 2.76
CA VAL A 6 -29.90 -12.51 1.89
C VAL A 6 -28.54 -11.82 1.74
N GLN A 7 -27.82 -11.63 2.84
CA GLN A 7 -26.50 -11.00 2.81
C GLN A 7 -25.49 -11.82 2.00
N LYS A 8 -25.51 -13.14 2.14
CA LYS A 8 -24.67 -14.03 1.34
C LYS A 8 -25.02 -13.96 -0.15
N ALA A 9 -26.32 -14.03 -0.49
CA ALA A 9 -26.75 -13.93 -1.89
C ALA A 9 -26.32 -12.60 -2.52
N VAL A 10 -26.47 -11.48 -1.82
CA VAL A 10 -26.02 -10.16 -2.29
C VAL A 10 -24.49 -10.11 -2.43
N PHE A 11 -23.75 -10.68 -1.48
CA PHE A 11 -22.29 -10.77 -1.56
C PHE A 11 -21.84 -11.57 -2.79
N ASP A 12 -22.41 -12.77 -2.99
CA ASP A 12 -22.05 -13.67 -4.08
C ASP A 12 -22.32 -13.02 -5.45
N GLU A 13 -23.47 -12.34 -5.61
CA GLU A 13 -23.81 -11.59 -6.83
C GLU A 13 -22.87 -10.40 -7.08
N LEU A 14 -22.51 -9.65 -6.03
CA LEU A 14 -21.57 -8.54 -6.16
C LEU A 14 -20.16 -9.02 -6.54
N VAL A 15 -19.73 -10.16 -6.00
CA VAL A 15 -18.45 -10.80 -6.38
C VAL A 15 -18.50 -11.21 -7.85
N ALA A 16 -19.59 -11.84 -8.30
CA ALA A 16 -19.77 -12.23 -9.69
C ALA A 16 -19.79 -11.03 -10.66
N LEU A 17 -20.29 -9.87 -10.23
CA LEU A 17 -20.29 -8.65 -11.06
C LEU A 17 -18.90 -8.05 -11.27
N VAL A 18 -18.00 -8.19 -10.30
CA VAL A 18 -16.64 -7.64 -10.36
C VAL A 18 -15.59 -8.63 -10.84
N ASP A 19 -15.95 -9.91 -10.97
CA ASP A 19 -15.13 -10.95 -11.59
C ASP A 19 -15.58 -11.20 -13.04
N PRO A 20 -14.87 -10.66 -14.04
CA PRO A 20 -15.23 -10.88 -15.44
C PRO A 20 -14.87 -12.28 -15.94
N GLY A 21 -14.23 -13.13 -15.13
CA GLY A 21 -13.77 -14.47 -15.54
C GLY A 21 -12.59 -14.45 -16.53
N THR A 22 -12.01 -13.28 -16.79
CA THR A 22 -10.88 -13.09 -17.70
C THR A 22 -9.59 -12.95 -16.89
N GLU A 23 -8.59 -13.79 -17.18
CA GLU A 23 -7.27 -13.62 -16.59
C GLU A 23 -6.63 -12.31 -17.08
N PRO A 24 -6.13 -11.45 -16.17
CA PRO A 24 -5.43 -10.25 -16.58
C PRO A 24 -4.06 -10.57 -17.18
N TYR A 25 -3.60 -9.71 -18.09
CA TYR A 25 -2.27 -9.83 -18.70
C TYR A 25 -1.17 -9.83 -17.63
N LYS A 26 -0.26 -10.81 -17.73
CA LYS A 26 0.87 -10.99 -16.82
C LYS A 26 2.16 -10.70 -17.60
N PRO A 27 2.92 -9.65 -17.24
CA PRO A 27 4.20 -9.37 -17.90
C PRO A 27 5.16 -10.56 -17.82
N VAL A 28 5.78 -10.88 -18.95
CA VAL A 28 6.68 -12.03 -19.08
C VAL A 28 8.13 -11.57 -18.98
N LYS A 29 8.89 -12.15 -18.05
CA LYS A 29 10.31 -11.86 -17.87
C LYS A 29 11.12 -12.23 -19.11
N GLY A 30 12.06 -11.39 -19.52
CA GLY A 30 12.89 -11.61 -20.71
C GLY A 30 12.21 -11.24 -22.04
N LYS A 31 10.94 -10.83 -22.01
CA LYS A 31 10.27 -10.14 -23.12
C LYS A 31 10.08 -8.67 -22.75
N VAL A 32 10.02 -7.80 -23.75
CA VAL A 32 9.63 -6.41 -23.54
C VAL A 32 8.10 -6.38 -23.45
N ASN A 33 7.60 -5.89 -22.32
CA ASN A 33 6.17 -5.71 -22.07
C ASN A 33 5.89 -4.20 -22.01
N VAL A 34 5.12 -3.68 -22.97
CA VAL A 34 4.71 -2.28 -23.03
C VAL A 34 3.33 -2.13 -22.41
N LEU A 35 3.26 -1.37 -21.32
CA LEU A 35 2.03 -1.06 -20.60
C LEU A 35 1.67 0.41 -20.84
N MET A 36 0.44 0.71 -21.23
CA MET A 36 -0.01 2.09 -21.44
C MET A 36 -1.10 2.45 -20.43
N ALA A 37 -0.90 3.50 -19.65
CA ALA A 37 -1.89 3.94 -18.67
C ALA A 37 -2.75 5.07 -19.23
N VAL A 38 -4.08 4.87 -19.24
CA VAL A 38 -5.08 5.84 -19.72
C VAL A 38 -6.10 6.13 -18.63
N GLY A 39 -6.90 7.17 -18.83
CA GLY A 39 -7.98 7.55 -17.92
C GLY A 39 -8.09 9.03 -17.66
N ILE A 40 -9.09 9.42 -16.89
CA ILE A 40 -9.46 10.82 -16.71
C ILE A 40 -8.38 11.63 -15.97
N GLN A 41 -8.48 12.95 -16.10
CA GLN A 41 -7.66 13.88 -15.34
C GLN A 41 -7.85 13.65 -13.83
N GLY A 42 -6.75 13.62 -13.08
CA GLY A 42 -6.82 13.49 -11.61
C GLY A 42 -7.10 12.08 -11.06
N ALA A 43 -7.28 11.05 -11.92
CA ALA A 43 -7.45 9.67 -11.48
C ALA A 43 -6.20 9.02 -10.87
N GLY A 44 -5.04 9.69 -10.93
CA GLY A 44 -3.79 9.20 -10.33
C GLY A 44 -2.89 8.39 -11.27
N LYS A 45 -3.01 8.55 -12.60
CA LYS A 45 -2.20 7.84 -13.62
C LYS A 45 -0.68 7.85 -13.33
N THR A 46 -0.06 9.03 -13.26
CA THR A 46 1.39 9.17 -13.02
C THR A 46 1.86 8.45 -11.74
N THR A 47 1.06 8.54 -10.68
CA THR A 47 1.33 7.85 -9.41
C THR A 47 1.20 6.33 -9.57
N THR A 48 0.12 5.87 -10.22
CA THR A 48 -0.12 4.45 -10.53
C THR A 48 0.97 3.86 -11.41
N CYS A 49 1.41 4.58 -12.45
CA CYS A 49 2.53 4.18 -13.31
C CYS A 49 3.79 3.91 -12.49
N THR A 50 4.12 4.81 -11.57
CA THR A 50 5.30 4.63 -10.71
C THR A 50 5.14 3.47 -9.75
N LYS A 51 3.96 3.32 -9.12
CA LYS A 51 3.67 2.19 -8.23
C LYS A 51 3.73 0.84 -8.94
N LEU A 52 3.20 0.75 -10.16
CA LEU A 52 3.28 -0.44 -11.01
C LEU A 52 4.73 -0.79 -11.33
N ALA A 53 5.53 0.22 -11.69
CA ALA A 53 6.95 0.03 -11.96
C ALA A 53 7.72 -0.48 -10.72
N VAL A 54 7.44 0.06 -9.53
CA VAL A 54 8.00 -0.43 -8.25
C VAL A 54 7.55 -1.86 -7.96
N HIS A 55 6.27 -2.16 -8.18
CA HIS A 55 5.68 -3.47 -7.94
C HIS A 55 6.34 -4.56 -8.78
N TYR A 56 6.57 -4.31 -10.07
CA TYR A 56 7.29 -5.24 -10.95
C TYR A 56 8.80 -5.28 -10.67
N GLN A 57 9.41 -4.16 -10.30
CA GLN A 57 10.84 -4.09 -9.91
C GLN A 57 11.13 -5.00 -8.71
N ARG A 58 10.26 -4.99 -7.69
CA ARG A 58 10.35 -5.88 -6.51
C ARG A 58 10.27 -7.37 -6.88
N ARG A 59 9.67 -7.71 -8.02
CA ARG A 59 9.62 -9.09 -8.56
C ARG A 59 10.79 -9.43 -9.47
N GLY A 60 11.80 -8.56 -9.55
CA GLY A 60 13.02 -8.78 -10.32
C GLY A 60 12.88 -8.52 -11.82
N LEU A 61 11.90 -7.71 -12.24
CA LEU A 61 11.77 -7.22 -13.61
C LEU A 61 12.44 -5.85 -13.73
N ARG A 62 13.13 -5.59 -14.83
CA ARG A 62 13.69 -4.26 -15.15
C ARG A 62 12.57 -3.37 -15.66
N THR A 63 12.17 -2.39 -14.86
CA THR A 63 11.08 -1.46 -15.19
C THR A 63 11.60 -0.07 -15.55
N CYS A 64 10.86 0.63 -16.40
CA CYS A 64 11.13 2.01 -16.77
C CYS A 64 9.82 2.77 -17.05
N LEU A 65 9.89 4.10 -16.98
CA LEU A 65 8.75 5.00 -17.19
C LEU A 65 8.97 5.89 -18.41
N VAL A 66 7.91 6.12 -19.18
CA VAL A 66 7.89 7.08 -20.30
C VAL A 66 6.77 8.08 -20.01
N CYS A 67 7.11 9.36 -19.90
CA CYS A 67 6.13 10.43 -19.72
C CYS A 67 5.70 10.98 -21.08
N ALA A 68 4.49 10.64 -21.50
CA ALA A 68 3.84 11.16 -22.71
C ALA A 68 2.74 12.21 -22.36
N ASP A 69 2.71 12.71 -21.13
CA ASP A 69 1.85 13.82 -20.71
C ASP A 69 2.55 15.15 -21.02
N THR A 70 2.38 15.65 -22.26
CA THR A 70 2.94 16.94 -22.71
C THR A 70 2.03 18.12 -22.40
N PHE A 71 0.79 17.88 -21.98
CA PHE A 71 -0.21 18.93 -21.80
C PHE A 71 -0.15 19.56 -20.40
N ARG A 72 0.03 18.74 -19.35
CA ARG A 72 0.02 19.24 -17.98
C ARG A 72 1.39 19.82 -17.60
N ALA A 73 1.39 21.08 -17.18
CA ALA A 73 2.60 21.73 -16.67
C ALA A 73 3.21 20.94 -15.49
N GLY A 74 4.51 20.65 -15.58
CA GLY A 74 5.24 19.90 -14.56
C GLY A 74 4.91 18.40 -14.48
N ALA A 75 4.17 17.83 -15.43
CA ALA A 75 3.89 16.39 -15.47
C ALA A 75 5.19 15.57 -15.56
N PHE A 76 6.11 15.97 -16.44
CA PHE A 76 7.40 15.31 -16.56
C PHE A 76 8.24 15.44 -15.28
N ASP A 77 8.24 16.60 -14.63
CA ASP A 77 8.93 16.79 -13.35
C ASP A 77 8.33 15.94 -12.23
N GLN A 78 6.99 15.82 -12.17
CA GLN A 78 6.30 14.95 -11.23
C GLN A 78 6.73 13.49 -11.44
N LEU A 79 6.68 12.99 -12.67
CA LEU A 79 7.11 11.63 -13.00
C LEU A 79 8.58 11.42 -12.67
N LYS A 80 9.45 12.36 -13.05
CA LYS A 80 10.90 12.34 -12.77
C LYS A 80 11.19 12.27 -11.27
N GLN A 81 10.52 13.07 -10.44
CA GLN A 81 10.69 13.02 -8.99
C GLN A 81 10.29 11.66 -8.41
N ASN A 82 9.14 11.12 -8.84
CA ASN A 82 8.65 9.82 -8.38
C ASN A 82 9.59 8.68 -8.82
N ALA A 83 10.03 8.70 -10.09
CA ALA A 83 10.96 7.73 -10.65
C ALA A 83 12.31 7.77 -9.93
N THR A 84 12.83 8.97 -9.63
CA THR A 84 14.10 9.14 -8.90
C THR A 84 14.02 8.59 -7.49
N LYS A 85 12.94 8.89 -6.75
CA LYS A 85 12.68 8.34 -5.40
C LYS A 85 12.65 6.80 -5.42
N ALA A 86 12.07 6.23 -6.47
CA ALA A 86 11.95 4.80 -6.67
C ALA A 86 13.17 4.13 -7.34
N LYS A 87 14.18 4.90 -7.76
CA LYS A 87 15.34 4.43 -8.55
C LYS A 87 14.91 3.70 -9.84
N ILE A 88 13.94 4.25 -10.54
CA ILE A 88 13.42 3.74 -11.82
C ILE A 88 13.89 4.66 -12.95
N PRO A 89 14.49 4.11 -14.02
CA PRO A 89 14.82 4.87 -15.22
C PRO A 89 13.57 5.48 -15.87
N PHE A 90 13.68 6.72 -16.33
CA PHE A 90 12.58 7.46 -16.91
C PHE A 90 12.99 8.14 -18.23
N TYR A 91 12.01 8.38 -19.09
CA TYR A 91 12.14 9.12 -20.34
C TYR A 91 11.01 10.14 -20.46
N GLY A 92 11.31 11.27 -21.08
CA GLY A 92 10.37 12.35 -21.38
C GLY A 92 11.14 13.52 -21.97
N SER A 93 10.43 14.57 -22.36
CA SER A 93 11.02 15.75 -23.00
C SER A 93 10.45 17.02 -22.41
N TYR A 94 11.29 18.05 -22.30
CA TYR A 94 10.87 19.41 -21.96
C TYR A 94 10.57 20.26 -23.21
N THR A 95 11.07 19.85 -24.38
CA THR A 95 11.02 20.63 -25.62
C THR A 95 10.14 20.01 -26.69
N GLU A 96 10.01 18.68 -26.67
CA GLU A 96 9.11 17.98 -27.59
C GLU A 96 7.68 18.11 -27.07
N THR A 97 6.78 18.50 -27.95
CA THR A 97 5.37 18.72 -27.63
C THR A 97 4.49 17.59 -28.13
N ASP A 98 4.96 16.80 -29.11
CA ASP A 98 4.23 15.65 -29.64
C ASP A 98 4.34 14.44 -28.69
N PRO A 99 3.25 14.02 -28.04
CA PRO A 99 3.28 12.86 -27.14
C PRO A 99 3.51 11.55 -27.89
N VAL A 100 3.15 11.45 -29.17
CA VAL A 100 3.37 10.24 -29.99
C VAL A 100 4.86 10.04 -30.23
N ALA A 101 5.57 11.11 -30.61
CA ALA A 101 7.03 11.09 -30.76
C ALA A 101 7.73 10.72 -29.45
N ILE A 102 7.33 11.30 -28.32
CA ILE A 102 7.94 11.01 -27.02
C ILE A 102 7.70 9.56 -26.61
N ALA A 103 6.47 9.06 -26.76
CA ALA A 103 6.12 7.69 -26.42
C ALA A 103 6.91 6.69 -27.28
N SER A 104 6.96 6.91 -28.60
CA SER A 104 7.69 6.07 -29.55
C SER A 104 9.19 6.02 -29.26
N LEU A 105 9.84 7.19 -29.13
CA LEU A 105 11.27 7.28 -28.84
C LEU A 105 11.63 6.68 -27.48
N GLY A 106 10.80 6.91 -26.45
CA GLY A 106 11.00 6.35 -25.12
C GLY A 106 10.91 4.84 -25.10
N VAL A 107 9.89 4.28 -25.77
CA VAL A 107 9.71 2.82 -25.89
C VAL A 107 10.85 2.20 -26.70
N GLU A 108 11.28 2.83 -27.80
CA GLU A 108 12.39 2.35 -28.62
C GLU A 108 13.71 2.34 -27.84
N LYS A 109 14.00 3.41 -27.09
CA LYS A 109 15.18 3.50 -26.22
C LYS A 109 15.22 2.34 -25.22
N PHE A 110 14.14 2.13 -24.48
CA PHE A 110 14.11 1.10 -23.44
C PHE A 110 14.02 -0.33 -23.99
N ARG A 111 13.48 -0.51 -25.20
CA ARG A 111 13.60 -1.77 -25.96
C ARG A 111 15.07 -2.09 -26.26
N LYS A 112 15.85 -1.11 -26.74
CA LYS A 112 17.30 -1.28 -27.01
C LYS A 112 18.09 -1.59 -25.74
N GLU A 113 17.73 -0.97 -24.62
CA GLU A 113 18.36 -1.20 -23.31
C GLU A 113 17.88 -2.50 -22.60
N ARG A 114 17.01 -3.28 -23.24
CA ARG A 114 16.47 -4.57 -22.77
C ARG A 114 15.75 -4.48 -21.43
N PHE A 115 14.88 -3.49 -21.26
CA PHE A 115 13.95 -3.44 -20.12
C PHE A 115 12.82 -4.46 -20.31
N ASP A 116 12.39 -5.08 -19.21
CA ASP A 116 11.31 -6.06 -19.22
C ASP A 116 9.94 -5.38 -19.27
N VAL A 117 9.76 -4.26 -18.55
CA VAL A 117 8.46 -3.58 -18.44
C VAL A 117 8.62 -2.09 -18.69
N ILE A 118 7.99 -1.60 -19.76
CA ILE A 118 7.98 -0.20 -20.15
C ILE A 118 6.58 0.34 -19.88
N ILE A 119 6.44 1.31 -18.97
CA ILE A 119 5.14 1.90 -18.65
C ILE A 119 5.06 3.31 -19.23
N VAL A 120 4.08 3.54 -20.09
CA VAL A 120 3.79 4.83 -20.73
C VAL A 120 2.68 5.53 -19.95
N ASP A 121 3.00 6.70 -19.39
CA ASP A 121 2.07 7.59 -18.69
C ASP A 121 1.52 8.62 -19.68
N THR A 122 0.23 8.54 -20.02
CA THR A 122 -0.41 9.48 -20.95
C THR A 122 -1.06 10.65 -20.20
N SER A 123 -1.42 11.70 -20.95
CA SER A 123 -2.22 12.82 -20.44
C SER A 123 -3.61 12.36 -19.94
N GLY A 124 -4.25 13.16 -19.08
CA GLY A 124 -5.66 12.99 -18.73
C GLY A 124 -6.43 14.26 -19.01
N ARG A 125 -7.52 14.19 -19.79
CA ARG A 125 -8.40 15.34 -20.05
C ARG A 125 -9.86 14.97 -19.75
N HIS A 126 -10.70 15.98 -19.50
CA HIS A 126 -12.09 15.76 -19.06
C HIS A 126 -13.17 16.54 -19.87
N LYS A 127 -12.90 17.34 -20.91
CA LYS A 127 -14.00 18.10 -21.58
C LYS A 127 -13.94 18.29 -23.10
N GLN A 128 -12.92 17.78 -23.78
CA GLN A 128 -12.85 17.73 -25.26
C GLN A 128 -12.45 16.30 -25.65
N GLU A 129 -13.46 15.45 -25.81
CA GLU A 129 -13.30 13.99 -25.88
C GLU A 129 -12.63 13.52 -27.18
N SER A 130 -12.93 14.12 -28.34
CA SER A 130 -12.45 13.63 -29.63
C SER A 130 -10.93 13.72 -29.80
N GLU A 131 -10.33 14.89 -29.56
CA GLU A 131 -8.88 15.09 -29.75
C GLU A 131 -8.04 14.23 -28.80
N LEU A 132 -8.52 14.02 -27.56
CA LEU A 132 -7.84 13.12 -26.61
C LEU A 132 -7.89 11.67 -27.08
N PHE A 133 -9.06 11.21 -27.54
CA PHE A 133 -9.19 9.85 -28.03
C PHE A 133 -8.33 9.63 -29.28
N GLU A 134 -8.27 10.59 -30.19
CA GLU A 134 -7.38 10.57 -31.36
C GLU A 134 -5.90 10.51 -30.95
N GLU A 135 -5.47 11.36 -30.01
CA GLU A 135 -4.10 11.35 -29.46
C GLU A 135 -3.75 9.99 -28.84
N MET A 136 -4.66 9.43 -28.03
CA MET A 136 -4.48 8.14 -27.39
C MET A 136 -4.42 6.98 -28.40
N VAL A 137 -5.28 7.00 -29.43
CA VAL A 137 -5.25 6.02 -30.53
C VAL A 137 -3.93 6.13 -31.30
N ALA A 138 -3.45 7.35 -31.56
CA ALA A 138 -2.18 7.58 -32.23
C ALA A 138 -0.98 7.07 -31.40
N ILE A 139 -0.96 7.34 -30.09
CA ILE A 139 0.06 6.79 -29.16
C ILE A 139 0.01 5.26 -29.17
N SER A 140 -1.19 4.67 -29.04
CA SER A 140 -1.38 3.22 -29.04
C SER A 140 -0.88 2.58 -30.34
N ALA A 141 -1.18 3.18 -31.50
CA ALA A 141 -0.73 2.71 -32.80
C ALA A 141 0.80 2.78 -32.96
N ALA A 142 1.44 3.81 -32.38
CA ALA A 142 2.89 3.99 -32.42
C ALA A 142 3.63 3.01 -31.49
N VAL A 143 3.16 2.83 -30.25
CA VAL A 143 3.88 2.02 -29.25
C VAL A 143 3.45 0.54 -29.22
N LYS A 144 2.26 0.23 -29.74
CA LYS A 144 1.63 -1.11 -29.75
C LYS A 144 1.70 -1.76 -28.36
N PRO A 145 0.96 -1.24 -27.37
CA PRO A 145 1.03 -1.73 -26.00
C PRO A 145 0.52 -3.17 -25.91
N ASP A 146 1.19 -4.01 -25.11
CA ASP A 146 0.73 -5.37 -24.79
C ASP A 146 -0.48 -5.34 -23.86
N MET A 147 -0.58 -4.29 -23.03
CA MET A 147 -1.75 -4.05 -22.18
C MET A 147 -1.97 -2.55 -21.97
N THR A 148 -3.18 -2.10 -22.29
CA THR A 148 -3.68 -0.78 -21.90
C THR A 148 -4.42 -0.89 -20.56
N ILE A 149 -4.09 -0.02 -19.61
CA ILE A 149 -4.61 0.02 -18.24
C ILE A 149 -5.44 1.28 -18.07
N MET A 150 -6.72 1.13 -17.75
CA MET A 150 -7.58 2.25 -17.36
C MET A 150 -7.42 2.53 -15.87
N VAL A 151 -7.02 3.75 -15.52
CA VAL A 151 -6.92 4.20 -14.12
C VAL A 151 -8.18 4.96 -13.75
N LEU A 152 -8.90 4.45 -12.74
CA LEU A 152 -10.15 4.99 -12.25
C LEU A 152 -10.02 5.48 -10.80
N ASP A 153 -10.61 6.63 -10.52
CA ASP A 153 -10.75 7.14 -9.17
C ASP A 153 -11.92 6.43 -8.46
N ALA A 154 -11.73 5.94 -7.23
CA ALA A 154 -12.80 5.36 -6.43
C ALA A 154 -13.98 6.34 -6.17
N SER A 155 -13.76 7.65 -6.26
CA SER A 155 -14.79 8.68 -6.01
C SER A 155 -15.64 9.05 -7.22
N ILE A 156 -15.36 8.50 -8.41
CA ILE A 156 -16.01 8.86 -9.69
C ILE A 156 -17.55 8.71 -9.70
N GLY A 157 -18.09 7.84 -8.84
CA GLY A 157 -19.52 7.61 -8.69
C GLY A 157 -20.17 7.06 -9.97
N GLN A 158 -21.34 7.60 -10.31
CA GLN A 158 -22.19 7.13 -11.42
C GLN A 158 -21.59 7.40 -12.81
N ALA A 159 -20.69 8.38 -12.94
CA ALA A 159 -20.04 8.70 -14.22
C ALA A 159 -19.08 7.58 -14.70
N ALA A 160 -18.74 6.62 -13.83
CA ALA A 160 -17.84 5.53 -14.15
C ALA A 160 -18.27 4.69 -15.37
N GLU A 161 -19.57 4.39 -15.50
CA GLU A 161 -20.07 3.55 -16.59
C GLU A 161 -19.85 4.23 -17.95
N GLY A 162 -20.34 5.46 -18.10
CA GLY A 162 -20.24 6.20 -19.36
C GLY A 162 -18.79 6.44 -19.77
N GLN A 163 -17.94 6.85 -18.82
CA GLN A 163 -16.53 7.08 -19.09
C GLN A 163 -15.80 5.79 -19.45
N SER A 164 -16.01 4.70 -18.69
CA SER A 164 -15.35 3.44 -18.97
C SER A 164 -15.77 2.88 -20.33
N ARG A 165 -17.04 3.05 -20.74
CA ARG A 165 -17.50 2.64 -22.07
C ARG A 165 -16.83 3.45 -23.19
N ALA A 166 -16.80 4.78 -23.09
CA ALA A 166 -16.15 5.63 -24.10
C ALA A 166 -14.66 5.32 -24.28
N PHE A 167 -13.94 5.06 -23.17
CA PHE A 167 -12.54 4.63 -23.22
C PHE A 167 -12.38 3.21 -23.76
N LYS A 168 -13.33 2.32 -23.50
CA LYS A 168 -13.29 0.94 -24.00
C LYS A 168 -13.48 0.90 -25.50
N ASP A 169 -14.44 1.66 -26.03
CA ASP A 169 -14.73 1.74 -27.46
C ASP A 169 -13.56 2.37 -28.25
N SER A 170 -12.79 3.26 -27.64
CA SER A 170 -11.68 3.98 -28.30
C SER A 170 -10.30 3.34 -28.09
N ALA A 171 -9.97 2.92 -26.86
CA ALA A 171 -8.62 2.45 -26.48
C ALA A 171 -8.49 0.93 -26.38
N ASP A 172 -9.62 0.23 -26.36
CA ASP A 172 -9.76 -1.17 -25.98
C ASP A 172 -8.84 -1.60 -24.82
N PHE A 173 -9.08 -1.05 -23.63
CA PHE A 173 -8.23 -1.36 -22.48
C PHE A 173 -8.49 -2.75 -21.90
N GLY A 174 -7.43 -3.44 -21.50
CA GLY A 174 -7.46 -4.84 -21.04
C GLY A 174 -7.43 -5.00 -19.52
N ALA A 175 -7.21 -3.92 -18.76
CA ALA A 175 -7.19 -3.95 -17.30
C ALA A 175 -7.62 -2.63 -16.67
N ILE A 176 -8.13 -2.70 -15.44
CA ILE A 176 -8.52 -1.55 -14.63
C ILE A 176 -7.65 -1.48 -13.36
N VAL A 177 -7.23 -0.27 -12.97
CA VAL A 177 -6.67 0.03 -11.65
C VAL A 177 -7.54 1.05 -10.96
N VAL A 178 -7.98 0.74 -9.74
CA VAL A 178 -8.83 1.64 -8.93
C VAL A 178 -7.95 2.34 -7.90
N THR A 179 -7.94 3.66 -7.86
CA THR A 179 -7.10 4.48 -6.96
C THR A 179 -7.94 5.15 -5.87
N LYS A 180 -7.26 5.78 -4.90
CA LYS A 180 -7.85 6.57 -3.80
C LYS A 180 -8.81 5.79 -2.90
N LEU A 181 -8.53 4.49 -2.70
CA LEU A 181 -9.32 3.61 -1.82
C LEU A 181 -8.96 3.74 -0.32
N ASP A 182 -8.01 4.61 -0.01
CA ASP A 182 -7.68 5.14 1.32
C ASP A 182 -8.66 6.22 1.79
N GLY A 183 -9.39 6.86 0.87
CA GLY A 183 -10.41 7.84 1.22
C GLY A 183 -11.73 7.21 1.71
N HIS A 184 -12.73 8.06 1.95
CA HIS A 184 -14.10 7.64 2.30
C HIS A 184 -14.88 7.00 1.13
N ALA A 185 -14.31 7.01 -0.07
CA ALA A 185 -14.95 6.47 -1.25
C ALA A 185 -15.00 4.95 -1.19
N LYS A 186 -16.23 4.40 -1.25
CA LYS A 186 -16.45 2.94 -1.18
C LYS A 186 -16.04 2.19 -2.47
N GLY A 187 -15.70 2.89 -3.55
CA GLY A 187 -15.25 2.27 -4.80
C GLY A 187 -16.37 1.68 -5.67
N GLY A 188 -17.63 2.04 -5.44
CA GLY A 188 -18.78 1.52 -6.22
C GLY A 188 -18.68 1.78 -7.74
N GLY A 189 -18.01 2.86 -8.15
CA GLY A 189 -17.77 3.14 -9.58
C GLY A 189 -16.92 2.08 -10.28
N ALA A 190 -16.06 1.35 -9.55
CA ALA A 190 -15.29 0.24 -10.10
C ALA A 190 -16.20 -0.91 -10.57
N ILE A 191 -17.30 -1.17 -9.84
CA ILE A 191 -18.28 -2.21 -10.20
C ILE A 191 -18.97 -1.82 -11.51
N SER A 192 -19.39 -0.56 -11.64
CA SER A 192 -19.99 -0.04 -12.87
C SER A 192 -19.04 -0.13 -14.07
N ALA A 193 -17.75 0.15 -13.86
CA ALA A 193 -16.75 0.05 -14.90
C ALA A 193 -16.55 -1.40 -15.39
N VAL A 194 -16.44 -2.37 -14.47
CA VAL A 194 -16.33 -3.80 -14.82
C VAL A 194 -17.60 -4.29 -15.51
N ALA A 195 -18.78 -3.92 -14.98
CA ALA A 195 -20.05 -4.32 -15.56
C ALA A 195 -20.20 -3.82 -17.01
N ALA A 196 -19.77 -2.58 -17.29
CA ALA A 196 -19.88 -1.95 -18.59
C ALA A 196 -18.84 -2.44 -19.61
N THR A 197 -17.64 -2.82 -19.17
CA THR A 197 -16.50 -3.09 -20.06
C THR A 197 -16.02 -4.54 -20.05
N LYS A 198 -16.54 -5.36 -19.12
CA LYS A 198 -16.14 -6.76 -18.90
C LYS A 198 -14.62 -6.94 -18.75
N THR A 199 -13.97 -5.91 -18.22
CA THR A 199 -12.51 -5.84 -18.11
C THR A 199 -12.08 -6.04 -16.65
N PRO A 200 -11.06 -6.88 -16.36
CA PRO A 200 -10.68 -7.19 -14.98
C PRO A 200 -9.99 -6.01 -14.28
N ILE A 201 -10.28 -5.86 -12.99
CA ILE A 201 -9.49 -5.01 -12.10
C ILE A 201 -8.24 -5.80 -11.69
N ILE A 202 -7.06 -5.20 -11.81
CA ILE A 202 -5.78 -5.86 -11.51
C ILE A 202 -5.13 -5.37 -10.23
N PHE A 203 -5.32 -4.09 -9.90
CA PHE A 203 -4.72 -3.48 -8.71
C PHE A 203 -5.64 -2.44 -8.07
N LEU A 204 -5.42 -2.24 -6.78
CA LEU A 204 -6.02 -1.25 -5.92
C LEU A 204 -4.94 -0.32 -5.38
N GLY A 205 -5.07 0.99 -5.63
CA GLY A 205 -4.25 2.03 -5.02
C GLY A 205 -4.85 2.46 -3.68
N THR A 206 -4.15 2.16 -2.59
CA THR A 206 -4.66 2.27 -1.21
C THR A 206 -3.92 3.30 -0.36
N GLY A 207 -3.37 4.34 -0.99
CA GLY A 207 -2.61 5.40 -0.33
C GLY A 207 -1.75 6.21 -1.31
N GLU A 208 -0.91 7.11 -0.80
CA GLU A 208 -0.05 7.97 -1.63
C GLU A 208 1.38 7.45 -1.78
N HIS A 209 1.83 6.56 -0.89
CA HIS A 209 3.21 6.07 -0.91
C HIS A 209 3.46 5.09 -2.06
N LEU A 210 4.73 4.97 -2.46
CA LEU A 210 5.18 4.14 -3.59
C LEU A 210 4.82 2.64 -3.45
N HIS A 211 4.49 2.19 -2.25
CA HIS A 211 4.19 0.80 -1.94
C HIS A 211 2.71 0.53 -1.70
N ASP A 212 1.88 1.58 -1.76
CA ASP A 212 0.43 1.50 -1.52
C ASP A 212 -0.28 1.07 -2.81
N LEU A 213 0.06 -0.13 -3.29
CA LEU A 213 -0.54 -0.78 -4.45
C LEU A 213 -0.72 -2.28 -4.13
N GLU A 214 -1.96 -2.71 -4.12
CA GLU A 214 -2.35 -4.07 -3.76
C GLU A 214 -2.99 -4.79 -4.94
N ARG A 215 -2.82 -6.11 -5.02
CA ARG A 215 -3.54 -6.89 -6.03
C ARG A 215 -5.03 -6.86 -5.73
N PHE A 216 -5.82 -6.76 -6.79
CA PHE A 216 -7.25 -6.87 -6.66
C PHE A 216 -7.66 -8.32 -6.39
N ASN A 217 -8.54 -8.49 -5.41
CA ASN A 217 -9.26 -9.73 -5.16
C ASN A 217 -10.75 -9.37 -4.94
N PRO A 218 -11.68 -9.94 -5.74
CA PRO A 218 -13.12 -9.68 -5.62
C PRO A 218 -13.67 -9.81 -4.20
N GLN A 219 -13.31 -10.88 -3.48
CA GLN A 219 -13.91 -11.21 -2.18
C GLN A 219 -13.57 -10.17 -1.10
N PRO A 220 -12.28 -9.85 -0.83
CA PRO A 220 -11.88 -8.76 0.07
C PRO A 220 -12.51 -7.42 -0.30
N PHE A 221 -12.54 -7.09 -1.60
CA PHE A 221 -13.07 -5.81 -2.08
C PHE A 221 -14.55 -5.66 -1.75
N ILE A 222 -15.38 -6.67 -2.05
CA ILE A 222 -16.81 -6.67 -1.73
C ILE A 222 -17.04 -6.73 -0.21
N SER A 223 -16.21 -7.47 0.53
CA SER A 223 -16.30 -7.50 2.00
C SER A 223 -16.08 -6.11 2.61
N LYS A 224 -15.05 -5.38 2.13
CA LYS A 224 -14.77 -4.00 2.55
C LYS A 224 -15.90 -3.05 2.12
N LEU A 225 -16.44 -3.21 0.91
CA LEU A 225 -17.57 -2.43 0.39
C LEU A 225 -18.82 -2.55 1.30
N LEU A 226 -19.10 -3.77 1.77
CA LEU A 226 -20.23 -4.08 2.65
C LEU A 226 -19.94 -3.83 4.14
N GLY A 227 -18.72 -3.42 4.50
CA GLY A 227 -18.31 -3.19 5.88
C GLY A 227 -18.17 -4.45 6.72
N MET A 228 -17.92 -5.60 6.09
CA MET A 228 -17.82 -6.91 6.73
C MET A 228 -16.40 -7.25 7.23
N GLY A 229 -15.42 -6.37 7.01
CA GLY A 229 -14.01 -6.55 7.41
C GLY A 229 -13.24 -7.47 6.45
N ASP A 230 -11.92 -7.33 6.38
CA ASP A 230 -11.06 -8.09 5.44
C ASP A 230 -10.12 -9.05 6.17
N VAL A 231 -10.61 -10.27 6.42
CA VAL A 231 -9.83 -11.34 7.06
C VAL A 231 -8.82 -11.98 6.08
N GLN A 232 -9.08 -11.91 4.77
CA GLN A 232 -8.32 -12.66 3.76
C GLN A 232 -7.14 -11.86 3.20
N GLY A 233 -7.31 -10.56 2.97
CA GLY A 233 -6.21 -9.65 2.63
C GLY A 233 -5.17 -9.54 3.75
N LEU A 234 -5.59 -9.68 5.01
CA LEU A 234 -4.69 -9.79 6.16
C LEU A 234 -3.77 -11.02 6.03
N VAL A 235 -4.31 -12.18 5.65
CA VAL A 235 -3.54 -13.41 5.48
C VAL A 235 -2.57 -13.29 4.31
N GLU A 236 -2.98 -12.70 3.18
CA GLU A 236 -2.09 -12.50 2.02
C GLU A 236 -0.94 -11.52 2.34
N HIS A 237 -1.24 -10.41 3.03
CA HIS A 237 -0.22 -9.44 3.45
C HIS A 237 0.75 -10.03 4.47
N MET A 238 0.24 -10.82 5.42
CA MET A 238 1.07 -11.59 6.35
C MET A 238 1.95 -12.62 5.63
N GLN A 239 1.43 -13.29 4.59
CA GLN A 239 2.19 -14.24 3.78
C GLN A 239 3.29 -13.56 2.96
N ASP A 240 3.02 -12.40 2.34
CA ASP A 240 4.02 -11.64 1.59
C ASP A 240 5.13 -11.10 2.52
N MET A 241 4.79 -10.69 3.75
CA MET A 241 5.77 -10.37 4.77
C MET A 241 6.56 -11.59 5.27
N ALA A 242 5.89 -12.72 5.48
CA ALA A 242 6.54 -13.97 5.90
C ALA A 242 7.56 -14.44 4.83
N ARG A 243 7.24 -14.24 3.55
CA ARG A 243 8.16 -14.50 2.43
C ARG A 243 9.32 -13.52 2.37
N ALA A 244 9.13 -12.27 2.82
CA ALA A 244 10.17 -11.24 2.79
C ALA A 244 11.25 -11.42 3.86
N ASN A 245 10.96 -12.07 5.00
CA ASN A 245 11.94 -12.35 6.07
C ASN A 245 11.61 -13.64 6.86
N PRO A 246 11.83 -14.84 6.28
CA PRO A 246 11.51 -16.12 6.93
C PRO A 246 12.34 -16.40 8.20
N ASP A 247 13.57 -15.88 8.29
CA ASP A 247 14.47 -16.12 9.43
C ASP A 247 14.05 -15.34 10.69
N ARG A 248 13.54 -14.11 10.52
CA ARG A 248 13.07 -13.26 11.63
C ARG A 248 11.87 -13.86 12.35
N GLN A 249 10.91 -14.44 11.62
CA GLN A 249 9.75 -15.06 12.27
C GLN A 249 10.12 -16.30 13.07
N LYS A 250 11.11 -17.09 12.60
CA LYS A 250 11.62 -18.25 13.35
C LYS A 250 12.35 -17.84 14.63
N GLU A 251 13.19 -16.81 14.59
CA GLU A 251 13.84 -16.30 15.79
C GLU A 251 12.84 -15.72 16.79
N MET A 252 11.82 -15.02 16.30
CA MET A 252 10.73 -14.49 17.14
C MET A 252 9.91 -15.60 17.79
N ALA A 253 9.48 -16.61 17.02
CA ALA A 253 8.75 -17.77 17.56
C ALA A 253 9.56 -18.47 18.67
N LYS A 254 10.87 -18.67 18.43
CA LYS A 254 11.78 -19.28 19.39
C LYS A 254 11.99 -18.44 20.66
N LYS A 255 11.99 -17.11 20.56
CA LYS A 255 12.08 -16.20 21.72
C LYS A 255 10.78 -16.14 22.53
N LEU A 256 9.63 -16.22 21.85
CA LEU A 256 8.30 -16.33 22.47
C LEU A 256 8.17 -17.64 23.25
N GLU A 257 8.60 -18.76 22.67
CA GLU A 257 8.65 -20.07 23.36
C GLU A 257 9.55 -20.05 24.61
N GLN A 258 10.64 -19.28 24.58
CA GLN A 258 11.57 -19.17 25.72
C GLN A 258 11.08 -18.22 26.83
N GLY A 259 9.95 -17.53 26.66
CA GLY A 259 9.38 -16.62 27.66
C GLY A 259 10.26 -15.39 28.01
N LYS A 260 11.30 -15.12 27.21
CA LYS A 260 12.25 -14.00 27.39
C LYS A 260 11.92 -12.90 26.40
N PHE A 261 11.03 -12.00 26.80
CA PHE A 261 10.66 -10.82 26.01
C PHE A 261 11.28 -9.56 26.60
N SER A 262 12.22 -8.95 25.86
CA SER A 262 12.96 -7.75 26.26
C SER A 262 12.36 -6.47 25.67
N ILE A 263 12.80 -5.30 26.15
CA ILE A 263 12.43 -4.00 25.55
C ILE A 263 12.93 -3.90 24.11
N ARG A 264 14.04 -4.55 23.75
CA ARG A 264 14.52 -4.64 22.37
C ARG A 264 13.52 -5.34 21.46
N ASP A 265 12.99 -6.48 21.91
CA ASP A 265 12.00 -7.23 21.13
C ASP A 265 10.71 -6.40 20.97
N TRP A 266 10.32 -5.64 22.01
CA TRP A 266 9.22 -4.68 21.91
C TRP A 266 9.48 -3.56 20.89
N ARG A 267 10.68 -2.98 20.88
CA ARG A 267 11.10 -1.96 19.89
C ARG A 267 11.03 -2.51 18.47
N GLU A 268 11.44 -3.75 18.26
CA GLU A 268 11.37 -4.41 16.95
C GLU A 268 9.92 -4.60 16.50
N GLN A 269 9.00 -4.92 17.43
CA GLN A 269 7.57 -4.96 17.13
C GLN A 269 7.01 -3.59 16.75
N LEU A 270 7.32 -2.55 17.52
CA LEU A 270 6.92 -1.17 17.19
C LEU A 270 7.45 -0.74 15.81
N SER A 271 8.70 -1.06 15.52
CA SER A 271 9.33 -0.76 14.23
C SER A 271 8.67 -1.53 13.08
N SER A 272 8.29 -2.78 13.32
CA SER A 272 7.57 -3.62 12.36
C SER A 272 6.18 -3.04 12.07
N ILE A 273 5.43 -2.65 13.10
CA ILE A 273 4.13 -1.98 12.97
C ILE A 273 4.26 -0.69 12.17
N MET A 274 5.26 0.14 12.46
CA MET A 274 5.51 1.35 11.69
C MET A 274 5.92 1.08 10.23
N SER A 275 6.62 -0.04 9.98
CA SER A 275 6.99 -0.43 8.61
C SER A 275 5.83 -1.00 7.78
N MET A 276 4.74 -1.42 8.45
CA MET A 276 3.52 -1.94 7.81
C MET A 276 2.59 -0.85 7.26
N GLY A 277 2.92 0.44 7.45
CA GLY A 277 2.17 1.56 6.87
C GLY A 277 1.00 2.04 7.74
N SER A 278 -0.20 2.16 7.17
CA SER A 278 -1.38 2.72 7.86
C SER A 278 -1.86 1.82 9.00
N ILE A 279 -1.81 2.33 10.23
CA ILE A 279 -2.29 1.66 11.45
C ILE A 279 -3.81 1.46 11.41
N SER A 280 -4.53 2.39 10.78
CA SER A 280 -5.98 2.30 10.54
C SER A 280 -6.34 1.09 9.70
N LYS A 281 -5.51 0.76 8.70
CA LYS A 281 -5.66 -0.44 7.88
C LYS A 281 -5.58 -1.71 8.71
N ILE A 282 -4.59 -1.83 9.60
CA ILE A 282 -4.46 -2.97 10.52
C ILE A 282 -5.66 -3.05 11.47
N ALA A 283 -6.10 -1.93 12.05
CA ALA A 283 -7.24 -1.88 12.94
C ALA A 283 -8.54 -2.32 12.25
N SER A 284 -8.74 -1.92 10.99
CA SER A 284 -9.89 -2.30 10.15
C SER A 284 -9.94 -3.80 9.80
N MET A 285 -8.82 -4.51 10.00
CA MET A 285 -8.68 -5.94 9.70
C MET A 285 -8.91 -6.84 10.92
N ILE A 286 -9.10 -6.30 12.13
CA ILE A 286 -9.32 -7.07 13.36
C ILE A 286 -10.83 -7.24 13.61
N PRO A 287 -11.39 -8.47 13.51
CA PRO A 287 -12.81 -8.71 13.75
C PRO A 287 -13.19 -8.46 15.21
N GLY A 288 -14.30 -7.73 15.45
CA GLY A 288 -14.87 -7.55 16.79
C GLY A 288 -14.33 -6.36 17.59
N MET A 289 -13.39 -5.58 17.05
CA MET A 289 -12.99 -4.30 17.65
C MET A 289 -14.04 -3.21 17.36
N PRO A 290 -14.53 -2.47 18.39
CA PRO A 290 -15.41 -1.33 18.17
C PRO A 290 -14.71 -0.25 17.33
N GLN A 291 -15.35 0.18 16.23
CA GLN A 291 -14.97 1.41 15.51
C GLN A 291 -15.05 2.59 16.48
N GLY A 292 -13.91 3.02 17.03
CA GLY A 292 -13.80 4.12 18.01
C GLY A 292 -12.81 3.89 19.16
N MET A 293 -12.30 2.66 19.36
CA MET A 293 -11.24 2.45 20.39
C MET A 293 -9.88 3.07 20.02
N MET A 294 -9.68 3.42 18.75
CA MET A 294 -8.57 4.23 18.25
C MET A 294 -9.11 5.59 17.78
N ASP A 295 -9.80 6.31 18.67
CA ASP A 295 -10.18 7.71 18.43
C ASP A 295 -8.92 8.58 18.52
N GLY A 296 -8.22 8.69 17.40
CA GLY A 296 -7.08 9.57 17.20
C GLY A 296 -6.71 9.59 15.73
N ASN A 297 -6.32 10.76 15.20
CA ASN A 297 -5.87 10.85 13.81
C ASN A 297 -4.70 9.89 13.56
N GLU A 298 -4.63 9.27 12.37
CA GLU A 298 -3.57 8.32 11.99
C GLU A 298 -2.16 8.90 12.24
N GLU A 299 -1.98 10.18 11.94
CA GLU A 299 -0.73 10.91 12.20
C GLU A 299 -0.40 10.99 13.69
N GLU A 300 -1.38 11.15 14.56
CA GLU A 300 -1.16 11.23 16.00
C GLU A 300 -0.72 9.88 16.56
N THR A 301 -1.34 8.80 16.10
CA THR A 301 -0.99 7.43 16.49
C THR A 301 0.40 7.06 15.98
N ALA A 302 0.71 7.38 14.72
CA ALA A 302 2.05 7.19 14.16
C ALA A 302 3.11 8.02 14.91
N ALA A 303 2.79 9.26 15.29
CA ALA A 303 3.66 10.10 16.08
C ALA A 303 3.90 9.53 17.50
N LYS A 304 2.88 8.94 18.14
CA LYS A 304 3.01 8.26 19.43
C LYS A 304 3.95 7.05 19.33
N LEU A 305 3.78 6.18 18.33
CA LEU A 305 4.68 5.04 18.11
C LEU A 305 6.11 5.50 17.83
N LYS A 306 6.28 6.56 17.04
CA LYS A 306 7.60 7.13 16.76
C LYS A 306 8.29 7.67 18.00
N ARG A 307 7.54 8.33 18.91
CA ARG A 307 8.06 8.76 20.22
C ARG A 307 8.52 7.58 21.07
N MET A 308 7.81 6.46 21.05
CA MET A 308 8.24 5.24 21.74
C MET A 308 9.57 4.71 21.21
N ILE A 309 9.78 4.73 19.88
CA ILE A 309 11.07 4.36 19.30
C ILE A 309 12.18 5.29 19.79
N TYR A 310 11.96 6.60 19.81
CA TYR A 310 12.96 7.55 20.32
C TYR A 310 13.31 7.32 21.80
N ILE A 311 12.33 6.94 22.62
CA ILE A 311 12.57 6.54 24.02
C ILE A 311 13.50 5.32 24.08
N THR A 312 13.24 4.31 23.26
CA THR A 312 14.10 3.11 23.22
C THR A 312 15.49 3.39 22.64
N ASP A 313 15.62 4.30 21.68
CA ASP A 313 16.91 4.69 21.10
C ASP A 313 17.81 5.44 22.11
N ALA A 314 17.23 6.05 23.14
CA ALA A 314 17.95 6.69 24.23
C ALA A 314 18.40 5.71 25.36
N MET A 315 17.98 4.45 25.28
CA MET A 315 18.38 3.39 26.22
C MET A 315 19.74 2.79 25.87
N ARG A 316 20.43 2.24 26.87
CA ARG A 316 21.66 1.47 26.67
C ARG A 316 21.34 0.01 26.32
N ALA A 317 22.33 -0.75 25.84
CA ALA A 317 22.13 -2.16 25.47
C ALA A 317 21.64 -3.02 26.64
N ASP A 318 22.23 -2.86 27.83
CA ASP A 318 21.81 -3.53 29.07
C ASP A 318 20.36 -3.21 29.45
N GLU A 319 19.94 -1.98 29.19
CA GLU A 319 18.58 -1.51 29.47
C GLU A 319 17.58 -2.07 28.44
N LEU A 320 17.95 -2.12 27.16
CA LEU A 320 17.13 -2.69 26.09
C LEU A 320 16.92 -4.20 26.23
N ASP A 321 17.95 -4.91 26.69
CA ASP A 321 17.92 -6.36 26.87
C ASP A 321 17.25 -6.78 28.19
N SER A 322 16.76 -5.80 28.98
CA SER A 322 16.03 -6.02 30.23
C SER A 322 14.51 -6.10 30.05
N ASP A 323 13.81 -6.53 31.10
CA ASP A 323 12.34 -6.52 31.21
C ASP A 323 11.78 -5.16 31.71
N GLY A 324 12.63 -4.15 31.80
CA GLY A 324 12.27 -2.81 32.26
C GLY A 324 12.19 -2.63 33.77
N LEU A 325 12.48 -3.65 34.59
CA LEU A 325 12.57 -3.48 36.05
C LEU A 325 13.76 -2.61 36.46
N ILE A 326 14.83 -2.60 35.66
CA ILE A 326 16.04 -1.78 35.89
C ILE A 326 15.76 -0.27 35.93
N PHE A 327 14.61 0.18 35.45
CA PHE A 327 14.18 1.57 35.46
C PHE A 327 13.37 1.97 36.71
N VAL A 328 12.97 0.99 37.54
CA VAL A 328 12.13 1.20 38.72
C VAL A 328 12.95 1.08 40.00
N THR A 329 12.61 1.93 40.96
CA THR A 329 13.12 1.88 42.33
C THR A 329 12.10 1.14 43.18
N PHE A 330 12.54 0.18 43.97
CA PHE A 330 11.71 -0.59 44.89
C PHE A 330 11.98 -0.19 46.34
N ASP A 331 10.96 -0.28 47.20
CA ASP A 331 11.11 -0.15 48.65
C ASP A 331 11.69 -1.43 49.27
N LYS A 332 11.89 -1.40 50.59
CA LYS A 332 12.43 -2.55 51.36
C LYS A 332 11.50 -3.76 51.33
N ASP A 333 10.23 -3.55 51.02
CA ASP A 333 9.17 -4.56 50.99
C ASP A 333 8.88 -5.07 49.56
N GLY A 334 9.60 -4.56 48.56
CA GLY A 334 9.49 -4.95 47.16
C GLY A 334 8.44 -4.20 46.33
N ASN A 335 7.85 -3.13 46.85
CA ASN A 335 6.88 -2.32 46.11
C ASN A 335 7.57 -1.25 45.25
N PRO A 336 7.07 -0.96 44.04
CA PRO A 336 7.62 0.07 43.19
C PRO A 336 7.34 1.48 43.75
N ILE A 337 8.40 2.21 44.12
CA ILE A 337 8.34 3.60 44.61
C ILE A 337 8.21 4.58 43.44
N GLY A 338 8.81 4.24 42.30
CA GLY A 338 8.80 5.07 41.10
C GLY A 338 10.06 4.92 40.25
N LEU A 339 10.16 5.76 39.22
CA LEU A 339 11.23 5.69 38.23
C LEU A 339 12.56 6.27 38.74
N ASN A 340 13.67 5.58 38.41
CA ASN A 340 15.01 5.94 38.88
C ASN A 340 15.74 6.93 37.95
N LYS A 341 17.02 7.20 38.24
CA LYS A 341 17.86 8.14 37.46
C LYS A 341 18.03 7.73 36.00
N ARG A 342 17.95 6.43 35.66
CA ARG A 342 18.05 5.94 34.27
C ARG A 342 16.85 6.38 33.45
N ALA A 343 15.65 6.28 34.00
CA ALA A 343 14.44 6.70 33.31
C ALA A 343 14.42 8.22 33.06
N ARG A 344 14.91 9.02 34.03
CA ARG A 344 15.06 10.48 33.85
C ARG A 344 16.10 10.83 32.79
N ARG A 345 17.19 10.06 32.68
CA ARG A 345 18.20 10.21 31.63
C ARG A 345 17.60 9.89 30.26
N VAL A 346 16.87 8.78 30.15
CA VAL A 346 16.20 8.36 28.91
C VAL A 346 15.22 9.44 28.46
N ALA A 347 14.33 9.91 29.32
CA ALA A 347 13.38 10.99 29.02
C ALA A 347 14.08 12.26 28.47
N LYS A 348 15.19 12.69 29.10
CA LYS A 348 15.98 13.82 28.61
C LYS A 348 16.65 13.53 27.26
N GLY A 349 17.16 12.32 27.06
CA GLY A 349 17.84 11.91 25.83
C GLY A 349 16.89 11.74 24.64
N SER A 350 15.64 11.33 24.88
CA SER A 350 14.59 11.20 23.86
C SER A 350 13.79 12.47 23.64
N GLY A 351 13.97 13.50 24.47
CA GLY A 351 13.17 14.73 24.43
C GLY A 351 11.71 14.53 24.86
N THR A 352 11.42 13.46 25.62
CA THR A 352 10.07 13.11 26.08
C THR A 352 9.92 13.33 27.59
N SER A 353 8.69 13.26 28.08
CA SER A 353 8.40 13.34 29.51
C SER A 353 8.74 12.03 30.24
N VAL A 354 8.96 12.10 31.55
CA VAL A 354 9.16 10.91 32.39
C VAL A 354 7.92 10.02 32.41
N ARG A 355 6.73 10.62 32.30
CA ARG A 355 5.46 9.91 32.19
C ARG A 355 5.38 9.04 30.93
N GLU A 356 5.82 9.55 29.79
CA GLU A 356 5.85 8.75 28.54
C GLU A 356 6.80 7.55 28.64
N VAL A 357 7.93 7.70 29.36
CA VAL A 357 8.84 6.58 29.63
C VAL A 357 8.17 5.54 30.54
N GLU A 358 7.41 5.99 31.55
CA GLU A 358 6.63 5.11 32.42
C GLU A 358 5.57 4.31 31.66
N GLU A 359 4.81 4.99 30.80
CA GLU A 359 3.78 4.39 29.94
C GLU A 359 4.38 3.33 29.01
N LEU A 360 5.54 3.60 28.39
CA LEU A 360 6.24 2.62 27.56
C LEU A 360 6.69 1.40 28.37
N LEU A 361 7.27 1.62 29.55
CA LEU A 361 7.72 0.52 30.41
C LEU A 361 6.56 -0.34 30.91
N ALA A 362 5.41 0.27 31.21
CA ALA A 362 4.19 -0.46 31.56
C ALA A 362 3.69 -1.33 30.40
N GLN A 363 3.67 -0.78 29.18
CA GLN A 363 3.27 -1.52 27.97
C GLN A 363 4.23 -2.67 27.65
N ALA A 364 5.54 -2.43 27.74
CA ALA A 364 6.55 -3.47 27.53
C ALA A 364 6.42 -4.62 28.55
N ARG A 365 6.10 -4.30 29.82
CA ARG A 365 5.83 -5.31 30.86
C ARG A 365 4.55 -6.09 30.61
N MET A 366 3.49 -5.43 30.18
CA MET A 366 2.23 -6.09 29.83
C MET A 366 2.47 -7.13 28.71
N MET A 367 3.20 -6.73 27.67
CA MET A 367 3.58 -7.63 26.57
C MET A 367 4.50 -8.76 27.02
N SER A 368 5.47 -8.48 27.90
CA SER A 368 6.34 -9.51 28.48
C SER A 368 5.53 -10.52 29.32
N GLY A 369 4.53 -10.05 30.07
CA GLY A 369 3.60 -10.91 30.82
C GLY A 369 2.74 -11.79 29.91
N MET A 370 2.21 -11.25 28.82
CA MET A 370 1.47 -12.02 27.81
C MET A 370 2.37 -13.05 27.12
N ALA A 371 3.62 -12.69 26.79
CA ALA A 371 4.59 -13.61 26.19
C ALA A 371 4.94 -14.77 27.14
N ARG A 372 5.09 -14.50 28.44
CA ARG A 372 5.30 -15.54 29.47
C ARG A 372 4.10 -16.49 29.58
N GLN A 373 2.87 -15.97 29.53
CA GLN A 373 1.67 -16.80 29.56
C GLN A 373 1.51 -17.66 28.30
N ALA A 374 1.86 -17.13 27.13
CA ALA A 374 1.81 -17.86 25.87
C ALA A 374 2.90 -18.95 25.78
N GLY A 375 4.12 -18.69 26.27
CA GLY A 375 5.21 -19.67 26.32
C GLY A 375 4.98 -20.78 27.37
N GLY A 376 4.23 -20.49 28.44
CA GLY A 376 3.96 -21.43 29.53
C GLY A 376 2.87 -22.48 29.29
N GLN A 377 2.18 -22.47 28.14
CA GLN A 377 1.22 -23.53 27.81
C GLN A 377 1.85 -24.80 27.19
N ASN A 378 3.14 -24.76 26.83
CA ASN A 378 3.87 -25.90 26.27
C ASN A 378 5.26 -26.14 26.93
N GLY A 379 5.48 -25.64 28.15
CA GLY A 379 6.74 -25.81 28.89
C GLY A 379 6.54 -25.93 30.38
#